data_AF-A0A3L6TBK4-F1
#
_entry.id   AF-A0A3L6TBK4-F1
#
_cell.length_a   1.000
_cell.length_b   1.000
_cell.length_c   1.000
_cell.angle_alpha   90.00
_cell.angle_beta   90.00
_cell.angle_gamma   90.00
#
_symmetry.space_group_name_H-M   'P 1'
#
loop_
_entity.id
_entity.type
_entity.pdbx_description
1 polymer ?
#
loop_
_entity_poly.entity_id
_entity_poly.type
_entity_poly.pdbx_seq_one_letter_code
_entity_poly.pdbx_strand_id
1 'polypeptide(L)'
;MDLPVAPGKALPELPGLPAGLGPADFPTYLTEPDGGFLAYLDQMLQQCQGFEVADHVLVNSFYELEIKESEYMASRWGAKTVGPTVPSAYLDNRLTDDVSYGFHLHTPMTEESKAWLDARSPRSVVYVSFGSLAAPSAGQMTEVAEGLDNSGKDFLWVVRASETSKIPGGLSEKAKRAMSEGGSSDSNIVEFLSKIRFK
;
A
#
# COMPACT_ATOMS: atom_id res chain seq x y z
N MET A 1 2.12 28.18 -1.46
CA MET A 1 2.14 27.66 -0.07
C MET A 1 3.61 27.49 0.29
N ASP A 2 4.05 28.14 1.35
CA ASP A 2 5.44 27.98 1.81
C ASP A 2 5.55 26.67 2.59
N LEU A 3 6.56 25.85 2.26
CA LEU A 3 6.89 24.62 2.96
C LEU A 3 8.10 24.86 3.90
N PRO A 4 8.14 24.25 5.10
CA PRO A 4 7.13 23.40 5.70
C PRO A 4 5.91 24.16 6.23
N VAL A 5 4.79 23.44 6.39
CA VAL A 5 3.60 23.99 7.06
C VAL A 5 3.84 24.12 8.55
N ALA A 6 4.16 25.33 9.01
CA ALA A 6 4.37 25.60 10.43
C ALA A 6 3.06 25.48 11.25
N PRO A 7 3.12 24.93 12.48
CA PRO A 7 2.00 24.96 13.42
C PRO A 7 1.47 26.37 13.64
N GLY A 8 0.14 26.54 13.64
CA GLY A 8 -0.52 27.82 13.92
C GLY A 8 -0.60 28.81 12.76
N LYS A 9 -0.03 28.50 11.58
CA LYS A 9 -0.33 29.25 10.35
C LYS A 9 -1.65 28.77 9.74
N ALA A 10 -2.56 29.71 9.49
CA ALA A 10 -3.74 29.43 8.69
C ALA A 10 -3.28 29.10 7.26
N LEU A 11 -3.69 27.94 6.75
CA LEU A 11 -3.41 27.56 5.39
C LEU A 11 -4.38 28.26 4.43
N PRO A 12 -3.94 28.55 3.19
CA PRO A 12 -4.87 28.99 2.17
C PRO A 12 -5.94 27.90 1.98
N GLU A 13 -7.18 28.33 1.76
CA GLU A 13 -8.23 27.40 1.36
C GLU A 13 -7.80 26.72 0.05
N LEU A 14 -7.80 25.38 0.07
CA LEU A 14 -7.51 24.57 -1.10
C LEU A 14 -8.84 24.26 -1.79
N PRO A 15 -9.05 24.74 -3.03
CA PRO A 15 -10.29 24.47 -3.73
C PRO A 15 -10.57 22.96 -3.84
N GLY A 16 -11.82 22.57 -3.61
CA GLY A 16 -12.24 21.16 -3.59
C GLY A 16 -12.09 20.48 -2.23
N LEU A 17 -11.23 20.96 -1.33
CA LEU A 17 -10.99 20.38 -0.01
C LEU A 17 -11.80 21.06 1.11
N PRO A 18 -12.01 20.39 2.26
CA PRO A 18 -12.61 21.01 3.43
C PRO A 18 -11.83 22.23 3.95
N ALA A 19 -12.54 23.21 4.51
CA ALA A 19 -11.91 24.35 5.18
C ALA A 19 -11.31 23.95 6.53
N GLY A 20 -10.31 24.70 6.98
CA GLY A 20 -9.72 24.52 8.31
C GLY A 20 -8.70 23.39 8.44
N LEU A 21 -8.14 22.91 7.32
CA LEU A 21 -7.03 21.96 7.34
C LEU A 21 -5.86 22.54 8.13
N GLY A 22 -5.34 21.75 9.05
CA GLY A 22 -4.12 22.03 9.81
C GLY A 22 -2.94 21.20 9.31
N PRO A 23 -1.73 21.41 9.85
CA PRO A 23 -0.54 20.66 9.46
C PRO A 23 -0.68 19.13 9.56
N ALA A 24 -1.48 18.63 10.52
CA ALA A 24 -1.69 17.19 10.71
C ALA A 24 -2.53 16.54 9.60
N ASP A 25 -3.26 17.33 8.81
CA ASP A 25 -4.05 16.85 7.67
C ASP A 25 -3.22 16.70 6.39
N PHE A 26 -1.93 17.09 6.44
CA PHE A 26 -1.01 16.97 5.31
C PHE A 26 -0.06 15.79 5.52
N PRO A 27 0.38 15.16 4.42
CA PRO A 27 1.47 14.20 4.48
C PRO A 27 2.70 14.76 5.22
N THR A 28 3.30 13.95 6.09
CA THR A 28 4.42 14.38 6.95
C THR A 28 5.62 14.91 6.17
N TYR A 29 5.85 14.44 4.95
CA TYR A 29 6.92 14.97 4.10
C TYR A 29 6.70 16.43 3.62
N LEU A 30 5.49 16.98 3.76
CA LEU A 30 5.20 18.42 3.51
C LEU A 30 5.34 19.28 4.78
N THR A 31 5.29 18.67 5.96
CA THR A 31 5.31 19.37 7.25
C THR A 31 6.62 19.18 8.02
N GLU A 32 7.37 18.12 7.71
CA GLU A 32 8.64 17.70 8.34
C GLU A 32 9.72 17.39 7.29
N PRO A 33 10.23 18.40 6.54
CA PRO A 33 11.19 18.20 5.45
C PRO A 33 12.52 17.60 5.92
N ASP A 34 12.90 17.78 7.19
CA ASP A 34 14.10 17.19 7.77
C ASP A 34 13.94 15.68 8.08
N GLY A 35 12.73 15.12 7.95
CA GLY A 35 12.38 13.74 8.30
C GLY A 35 12.91 12.64 7.37
N GLY A 36 13.87 12.94 6.49
CA GLY A 36 14.51 11.96 5.61
C GLY A 36 13.71 11.57 4.36
N PHE A 37 12.57 12.23 4.10
CA PHE A 37 11.71 11.96 2.93
C PHE A 37 11.89 12.96 1.78
N LEU A 38 12.97 13.75 1.76
CA LEU A 38 13.18 14.78 0.72
C LEU A 38 13.17 14.22 -0.70
N ALA A 39 13.80 13.06 -0.92
CA ALA A 39 13.78 12.40 -2.23
C ALA A 39 12.36 11.97 -2.65
N TYR A 40 11.54 11.54 -1.68
CA TYR A 40 10.15 11.21 -1.93
C TYR A 40 9.31 12.45 -2.22
N LEU A 41 9.52 13.54 -1.47
CA LEU A 41 8.88 14.84 -1.73
C LEU A 41 9.20 15.33 -3.14
N ASP A 42 10.48 15.32 -3.53
CA ASP A 42 10.91 15.72 -4.88
C ASP A 42 10.22 14.85 -5.95
N GLN A 43 10.19 13.52 -5.77
CA GLN A 43 9.47 12.62 -6.67
C GLN A 43 7.95 12.91 -6.75
N MET A 44 7.30 13.28 -5.64
CA MET A 44 5.88 13.64 -5.64
C MET A 44 5.65 14.97 -6.38
N LEU A 45 6.49 15.97 -6.14
CA LEU A 45 6.39 17.28 -6.80
C LEU A 45 6.68 17.17 -8.30
N GLN A 46 7.62 16.32 -8.70
CA GLN A 46 7.95 16.07 -10.11
C GLN A 46 6.76 15.51 -10.90
N GLN A 47 5.89 14.69 -10.28
CA GLN A 47 4.69 14.18 -10.95
C GLN A 47 3.69 15.27 -11.32
N CYS A 48 3.69 16.39 -10.58
CA CYS A 48 2.82 17.53 -10.85
C CYS A 48 3.45 18.52 -11.87
N GLN A 49 4.72 18.33 -12.24
CA GLN A 49 5.36 19.18 -13.24
C GLN A 49 4.69 18.98 -14.59
N GLY A 50 4.28 20.09 -15.21
CA GLY A 50 3.64 20.08 -16.52
C GLY A 50 2.11 20.02 -16.51
N PHE A 51 1.45 19.92 -15.35
CA PHE A 51 -0.02 19.96 -15.27
C PHE A 51 -0.63 21.19 -15.94
N GLU A 52 0.06 22.33 -15.89
CA GLU A 52 -0.41 23.59 -16.48
C GLU A 52 -0.33 23.63 -18.02
N VAL A 53 0.45 22.73 -18.63
CA VAL A 53 0.68 22.71 -20.10
C VAL A 53 0.24 21.40 -20.75
N ALA A 54 -0.15 20.40 -19.96
CA ALA A 54 -0.65 19.14 -20.46
C ALA A 54 -2.04 19.33 -21.10
N ASP A 55 -2.29 18.66 -22.23
CA ASP A 55 -3.63 18.65 -22.85
C ASP A 55 -4.65 17.97 -21.93
N HIS A 56 -4.24 16.90 -21.25
CA HIS A 56 -5.04 16.13 -20.31
C HIS A 56 -4.19 15.61 -19.15
N VAL A 57 -4.77 15.62 -17.94
CA VAL A 57 -4.24 14.93 -16.76
C VAL A 57 -5.10 13.72 -16.47
N LEU A 58 -4.51 12.52 -16.46
CA LEU A 58 -5.24 11.29 -16.15
C LEU A 58 -5.06 10.94 -14.68
N VAL A 59 -6.16 10.81 -13.95
CA VAL A 59 -6.17 10.53 -12.52
C VAL A 59 -6.68 9.11 -12.30
N ASN A 60 -5.88 8.27 -11.66
CA ASN A 60 -6.26 6.91 -11.28
C ASN A 60 -7.16 6.92 -10.03
N SER A 61 -8.34 7.51 -10.18
CA SER A 61 -9.45 7.53 -9.23
C SER A 61 -10.76 7.44 -10.03
N PHE A 62 -11.91 7.40 -9.37
CA PHE A 62 -13.22 7.45 -10.01
C PHE A 62 -14.05 8.61 -9.45
N TYR A 63 -14.88 9.23 -10.29
CA TYR A 63 -15.54 10.51 -10.00
C TYR A 63 -16.38 10.47 -8.71
N GLU A 64 -17.13 9.39 -8.49
CA GLU A 64 -18.04 9.23 -7.37
C GLU A 64 -17.33 9.16 -6.01
N LEU A 65 -16.03 8.89 -5.98
CA LEU A 65 -15.25 8.86 -4.74
C LEU A 65 -14.97 10.26 -4.20
N GLU A 66 -14.64 11.20 -5.09
CA GLU A 66 -14.05 12.51 -4.77
C GLU A 66 -14.61 13.58 -5.71
N ILE A 67 -15.94 13.80 -5.64
CA ILE A 67 -16.67 14.64 -6.61
C ILE A 67 -16.09 16.06 -6.67
N LYS A 68 -15.89 16.70 -5.51
CA LYS A 68 -15.48 18.12 -5.45
C LYS A 68 -14.06 18.32 -5.96
N GLU A 69 -13.16 17.42 -5.58
CA GLU A 69 -11.76 17.40 -5.98
C GLU A 69 -11.65 17.09 -7.48
N SER A 70 -12.43 16.12 -7.97
CA SER A 70 -12.50 15.78 -9.40
C SER A 70 -12.97 16.96 -10.25
N GLU A 71 -14.02 17.67 -9.82
CA GLU A 71 -14.53 18.86 -10.52
C GLU A 71 -13.49 19.98 -10.55
N TYR A 72 -12.82 20.23 -9.43
CA TYR A 72 -11.75 21.21 -9.36
C TYR A 72 -10.60 20.85 -10.32
N MET A 73 -10.07 19.63 -10.24
CA MET A 73 -8.98 19.18 -11.11
C MET A 73 -9.37 19.21 -12.59
N ALA A 74 -10.60 18.82 -12.92
CA ALA A 74 -11.15 18.91 -14.27
C ALA A 74 -11.16 20.36 -14.79
N SER A 75 -11.63 21.30 -13.97
CA SER A 75 -11.66 22.73 -14.33
C SER A 75 -10.27 23.36 -14.45
N ARG A 76 -9.31 22.92 -13.62
CA ARG A 76 -8.00 23.55 -13.51
C ARG A 76 -6.98 23.00 -14.50
N TRP A 77 -7.01 21.69 -14.75
CA TRP A 77 -6.00 20.95 -15.50
C TRP A 77 -6.59 20.06 -16.60
N GLY A 78 -7.89 20.18 -16.90
CA GLY A 78 -8.55 19.28 -17.86
C GLY A 78 -8.49 17.81 -17.42
N ALA A 79 -8.39 17.58 -16.10
CA ALA A 79 -8.19 16.25 -15.55
C ALA A 79 -9.38 15.32 -15.80
N LYS A 80 -9.11 14.03 -15.97
CA LYS A 80 -10.11 12.97 -16.15
C LYS A 80 -9.82 11.82 -15.21
N THR A 81 -10.82 11.42 -14.45
CA THR A 81 -10.78 10.19 -13.64
C THR A 81 -10.97 8.98 -14.56
N VAL A 82 -9.97 8.09 -14.58
CA VAL A 82 -9.94 6.90 -15.47
C VAL A 82 -9.73 5.61 -14.69
N GLY A 83 -9.84 5.68 -13.36
CA GLY A 83 -9.59 4.57 -12.46
C GLY A 83 -10.85 3.78 -12.07
N PRO A 84 -10.66 2.72 -11.26
CA PRO A 84 -9.35 2.18 -10.91
C PRO A 84 -8.71 1.45 -12.10
N THR A 85 -7.43 1.72 -12.39
CA THR A 85 -6.68 1.07 -13.48
C THR A 85 -6.23 -0.33 -13.04
N VAL A 86 -7.20 -1.25 -12.95
CA VAL A 86 -6.99 -2.66 -12.59
C VAL A 86 -6.77 -3.47 -13.87
N PRO A 87 -5.76 -4.37 -13.92
CA PRO A 87 -5.55 -5.24 -15.07
C PRO A 87 -6.80 -6.03 -15.45
N SER A 88 -7.06 -6.14 -16.75
CA SER A 88 -8.25 -6.78 -17.31
C SER A 88 -8.45 -8.21 -16.82
N ALA A 89 -7.37 -8.95 -16.54
CA ALA A 89 -7.45 -10.30 -15.98
C ALA A 89 -8.18 -10.39 -14.63
N TYR A 90 -8.23 -9.30 -13.85
CA TYR A 90 -8.96 -9.24 -12.58
C TYR A 90 -10.41 -8.76 -12.71
N LEU A 91 -10.83 -8.37 -13.92
CA LEU A 91 -12.16 -7.83 -14.19
C LEU A 91 -12.93 -8.72 -15.17
N ASP A 92 -12.68 -8.54 -16.47
CA ASP A 92 -13.49 -9.09 -17.55
C ASP A 92 -12.69 -9.84 -18.63
N ASN A 93 -11.37 -9.94 -18.48
CA ASN A 93 -10.46 -10.62 -19.41
C ASN A 93 -10.58 -10.16 -20.89
N ARG A 94 -11.02 -8.93 -21.14
CA ARG A 94 -11.13 -8.35 -22.49
C ARG A 94 -9.78 -8.11 -23.16
N LEU A 95 -8.74 -7.83 -22.39
CA LEU A 95 -7.39 -7.62 -22.88
C LEU A 95 -6.54 -8.84 -22.49
N THR A 96 -6.20 -9.69 -23.46
CA THR A 96 -5.51 -10.97 -23.21
C THR A 96 -4.11 -10.81 -22.64
N ASP A 97 -3.45 -9.69 -22.94
CA ASP A 97 -2.06 -9.43 -22.53
C ASP A 97 -1.99 -8.61 -21.22
N ASP A 98 -3.13 -8.14 -20.71
CA ASP A 98 -3.23 -7.31 -19.50
C ASP A 98 -3.50 -8.17 -18.27
N VAL A 99 -2.48 -8.94 -17.89
CA VAL A 99 -2.57 -9.99 -16.87
C VAL A 99 -2.01 -9.58 -15.50
N SER A 100 -1.29 -8.47 -15.41
CA SER A 100 -0.68 -8.01 -14.17
C SER A 100 -0.41 -6.50 -14.19
N TYR A 101 -0.09 -5.94 -13.02
CA TYR A 101 0.28 -4.53 -12.88
C TYR A 101 1.66 -4.19 -13.49
N GLY A 102 2.33 -5.14 -14.14
CA GLY A 102 3.60 -4.95 -14.85
C GLY A 102 4.84 -4.77 -13.97
N PHE A 103 4.69 -4.26 -12.74
CA PHE A 103 5.78 -4.01 -11.82
C PHE A 103 5.50 -4.59 -10.43
N HIS A 104 6.35 -5.53 -10.00
CA HIS A 104 6.31 -6.11 -8.65
C HIS A 104 7.66 -5.87 -7.96
N LEU A 105 7.65 -5.13 -6.85
CA LEU A 105 8.85 -4.94 -6.02
C LEU A 105 9.29 -6.23 -5.31
N HIS A 106 8.34 -7.14 -5.09
CA HIS A 106 8.54 -8.40 -4.40
C HIS A 106 7.76 -9.52 -5.09
N THR A 107 8.30 -10.75 -5.06
CA THR A 107 7.61 -11.92 -5.59
C THR A 107 6.31 -12.16 -4.82
N PRO A 108 5.15 -12.17 -5.49
CA PRO A 108 3.87 -12.36 -4.82
C PRO A 108 3.67 -13.84 -4.44
N MET A 109 3.06 -14.10 -3.29
CA MET A 109 2.61 -15.42 -2.85
C MET A 109 1.12 -15.62 -3.18
N THR A 110 0.76 -15.40 -4.45
CA THR A 110 -0.65 -15.30 -4.88
C THR A 110 -1.42 -16.59 -4.62
N GLU A 111 -0.88 -17.73 -5.05
CA GLU A 111 -1.55 -19.03 -4.95
C GLU A 111 -1.71 -19.46 -3.49
N GLU A 112 -0.65 -19.30 -2.67
CA GLU A 112 -0.67 -19.67 -1.25
C GLU A 112 -1.63 -18.78 -0.46
N SER A 113 -1.58 -17.46 -0.70
CA SER A 113 -2.45 -16.50 -0.02
C SER A 113 -3.91 -16.74 -0.40
N LYS A 114 -4.18 -17.00 -1.67
CA LYS A 114 -5.53 -17.30 -2.17
C LYS A 114 -6.07 -18.60 -1.57
N ALA A 115 -5.30 -19.69 -1.62
CA ALA A 115 -5.71 -20.97 -1.06
C ALA A 115 -5.99 -20.88 0.45
N TRP A 116 -5.18 -20.11 1.19
CA TRP A 116 -5.42 -19.86 2.61
C TRP A 116 -6.72 -19.08 2.84
N LEU A 117 -6.97 -18.00 2.07
CA LEU A 117 -8.19 -17.21 2.16
C LEU A 117 -9.45 -18.00 1.79
N ASP A 118 -9.39 -18.84 0.75
CA ASP A 118 -10.51 -19.67 0.27
C ASP A 118 -11.04 -20.64 1.35
N ALA A 119 -10.20 -21.01 2.32
CA ALA A 119 -10.58 -21.88 3.43
C ALA A 119 -11.13 -21.12 4.65
N ARG A 120 -11.27 -19.77 4.59
CA ARG A 120 -11.81 -18.95 5.68
C ARG A 120 -13.24 -18.48 5.35
N SER A 121 -13.97 -18.08 6.40
CA SER A 121 -15.33 -17.55 6.20
C SER A 121 -15.30 -16.18 5.50
N PRO A 122 -16.32 -15.85 4.70
CA PRO A 122 -16.40 -14.53 4.07
C PRO A 122 -16.36 -13.41 5.12
N ARG A 123 -15.54 -12.38 4.88
CA ARG A 123 -15.39 -11.20 5.74
C ARG A 123 -14.89 -11.52 7.17
N SER A 124 -14.11 -12.60 7.36
CA SER A 124 -13.59 -12.98 8.68
C SER A 124 -12.11 -12.67 8.93
N VAL A 125 -11.35 -12.34 7.87
CA VAL A 125 -9.89 -12.16 7.92
C VAL A 125 -9.52 -10.68 7.96
N VAL A 126 -8.55 -10.31 8.79
CA VAL A 126 -7.91 -8.99 8.79
C VAL A 126 -6.72 -8.97 7.82
N TYR A 127 -6.75 -8.10 6.81
CA TYR A 127 -5.58 -7.85 5.95
C TYR A 127 -4.74 -6.69 6.51
N VAL A 128 -3.44 -6.91 6.67
CA VAL A 128 -2.49 -5.89 7.16
C VAL A 128 -1.35 -5.73 6.16
N SER A 129 -1.13 -4.49 5.72
CA SER A 129 0.02 -4.10 4.89
C SER A 129 0.33 -2.63 5.13
N PHE A 130 1.61 -2.31 5.32
CA PHE A 130 2.10 -0.92 5.41
C PHE A 130 2.66 -0.42 4.07
N GLY A 131 2.43 -1.16 2.99
CA GLY A 131 2.96 -0.82 1.67
C GLY A 131 4.48 -0.98 1.56
N SER A 132 5.02 -0.52 0.43
CA SER A 132 6.44 -0.68 0.09
C SER A 132 7.34 0.40 0.68
N LEU A 133 6.80 1.54 1.12
CA LEU A 133 7.59 2.69 1.56
C LEU A 133 7.69 2.84 3.08
N ALA A 134 6.61 2.58 3.83
CA ALA A 134 6.64 2.75 5.28
C ALA A 134 7.58 1.72 5.93
N ALA A 135 8.32 2.13 6.96
CA ALA A 135 9.22 1.25 7.70
C ALA A 135 8.95 1.37 9.21
N PRO A 136 7.91 0.67 9.73
CA PRO A 136 7.57 0.72 11.15
C PRO A 136 8.76 0.33 12.03
N SER A 137 8.84 0.93 13.22
CA SER A 137 9.84 0.58 14.21
C SER A 137 9.59 -0.81 14.79
N ALA A 138 10.59 -1.40 15.45
CA ALA A 138 10.42 -2.71 16.10
C ALA A 138 9.33 -2.66 17.21
N GLY A 139 9.22 -1.54 17.93
CA GLY A 139 8.15 -1.32 18.90
C GLY A 139 6.77 -1.32 18.24
N GLN A 140 6.60 -0.58 17.14
CA GLN A 140 5.32 -0.56 16.39
C GLN A 140 4.97 -1.93 15.82
N MET A 141 5.95 -2.66 15.27
CA MET A 141 5.74 -4.04 14.80
C MET A 141 5.31 -4.98 15.94
N THR A 142 5.82 -4.75 17.16
CA THR A 142 5.44 -5.51 18.35
C THR A 142 4.00 -5.21 18.76
N GLU A 143 3.61 -3.94 18.82
CA GLU A 143 2.23 -3.55 19.15
C GLU A 143 1.21 -4.06 18.13
N VAL A 144 1.55 -4.03 16.83
CA VAL A 144 0.71 -4.60 15.77
C VAL A 144 0.58 -6.12 15.95
N ALA A 145 1.67 -6.82 16.22
CA ALA A 145 1.67 -8.27 16.46
C ALA A 145 0.81 -8.65 17.68
N GLU A 146 0.94 -7.91 18.78
CA GLU A 146 0.15 -8.11 19.99
C GLU A 146 -1.33 -7.80 19.76
N GLY A 147 -1.65 -6.72 19.04
CA GLY A 147 -3.02 -6.38 18.66
C GLY A 147 -3.69 -7.46 17.82
N LEU A 148 -2.95 -8.05 16.87
CA LEU A 148 -3.44 -9.15 16.05
C LEU A 148 -3.69 -10.42 16.87
N ASP A 149 -2.75 -10.83 17.73
CA ASP A 149 -2.90 -12.01 18.59
C ASP A 149 -4.09 -11.84 19.56
N ASN A 150 -4.22 -10.66 20.17
CA ASN A 150 -5.29 -10.35 21.12
C ASN A 150 -6.66 -10.21 20.45
N SER A 151 -6.72 -9.92 19.13
CA SER A 151 -7.99 -9.80 18.41
C SER A 151 -8.74 -11.14 18.29
N GLY A 152 -8.03 -12.26 18.39
CA GLY A 152 -8.58 -13.59 18.14
C GLY A 152 -9.11 -13.79 16.71
N LYS A 153 -8.74 -12.91 15.78
CA LYS A 153 -9.12 -13.01 14.36
C LYS A 153 -8.01 -13.66 13.55
N ASP A 154 -8.41 -14.40 12.52
CA ASP A 154 -7.49 -14.76 11.45
C ASP A 154 -6.99 -13.49 10.75
N PHE A 155 -5.70 -13.45 10.41
CA PHE A 155 -5.11 -12.31 9.73
C PHE A 155 -4.11 -12.73 8.65
N LEU A 156 -4.01 -11.89 7.62
CA LEU A 156 -2.98 -11.97 6.58
C LEU A 156 -2.14 -10.70 6.67
N TRP A 157 -0.93 -10.83 7.22
CA TRP A 157 -0.01 -9.70 7.37
C TRP A 157 1.16 -9.79 6.39
N VAL A 158 1.23 -8.82 5.48
CA VAL A 158 2.33 -8.68 4.53
C VAL A 158 3.49 -7.96 5.21
N VAL A 159 4.58 -8.70 5.47
CA VAL A 159 5.83 -8.16 6.03
C VAL A 159 6.96 -8.34 5.03
N ARG A 160 7.69 -7.26 4.74
CA ARG A 160 8.85 -7.31 3.85
C ARG A 160 9.96 -8.14 4.47
N ALA A 161 10.73 -8.84 3.64
CA ALA A 161 11.85 -9.66 4.08
C ALA A 161 12.87 -8.88 4.94
N SER A 162 13.11 -7.59 4.64
CA SER A 162 14.00 -6.72 5.40
C SER A 162 13.48 -6.37 6.81
N GLU A 163 12.19 -6.57 7.07
CA GLU A 163 11.52 -6.18 8.32
C GLU A 163 11.21 -7.38 9.22
N THR A 164 11.45 -8.61 8.76
CA THR A 164 11.07 -9.84 9.49
C THR A 164 11.79 -9.95 10.84
N SER A 165 12.99 -9.38 10.97
CA SER A 165 13.74 -9.33 12.22
C SER A 165 13.07 -8.49 13.32
N LYS A 166 12.10 -7.63 12.95
CA LYS A 166 11.34 -6.79 13.87
C LYS A 166 10.08 -7.49 14.41
N ILE A 167 9.70 -8.65 13.84
CA ILE A 167 8.51 -9.38 14.30
C ILE A 167 8.87 -10.08 15.62
N PRO A 168 8.01 -9.99 16.66
CA PRO A 168 8.21 -10.74 17.90
C PRO A 168 8.35 -12.24 17.64
N GLY A 169 9.33 -12.88 18.28
CA GLY A 169 9.64 -14.29 18.08
C GLY A 169 8.44 -15.22 18.34
N GLY A 170 7.62 -14.91 19.35
CA GLY A 170 6.42 -15.70 19.68
C GLY A 170 5.40 -15.78 18.53
N LEU A 171 5.24 -14.70 17.76
CA LEU A 171 4.35 -14.69 16.60
C LEU A 171 4.99 -15.40 15.40
N SER A 172 6.29 -15.21 15.20
CA SER A 172 7.03 -15.87 14.13
C SER A 172 7.00 -17.39 14.25
N GLU A 173 7.16 -17.93 15.46
CA GLU A 173 7.09 -19.37 15.71
C GLU A 173 5.65 -19.90 15.59
N LYS A 174 4.64 -19.16 16.07
CA LYS A 174 3.22 -19.49 15.83
C LYS A 174 2.90 -19.55 14.34
N ALA A 175 3.39 -18.58 13.56
CA ALA A 175 3.20 -18.55 12.10
C ALA A 175 3.89 -19.73 11.42
N LYS A 176 5.15 -20.04 11.76
CA LYS A 176 5.86 -21.23 11.24
C LYS A 176 5.12 -22.52 11.57
N ARG A 177 4.61 -22.63 12.81
CA ARG A 177 3.84 -23.79 13.26
C ARG A 177 2.52 -23.93 12.48
N ALA A 178 1.77 -22.84 12.33
CA ALA A 178 0.55 -22.82 11.54
C ALA A 178 0.81 -23.17 10.07
N MET A 179 1.96 -22.75 9.52
CA MET A 179 2.39 -23.14 8.17
C MET A 179 2.75 -24.64 8.08
N SER A 180 3.35 -25.23 9.12
CA SER A 180 3.71 -26.66 9.17
C SER A 180 2.55 -27.62 9.53
N GLU A 181 1.44 -27.10 10.07
CA GLU A 181 0.25 -27.89 10.45
C GLU A 181 -0.78 -27.94 9.30
N GLY A 182 -0.37 -27.65 8.06
CA GLY A 182 -1.24 -27.68 6.86
C GLY A 182 -1.61 -26.31 6.29
N GLY A 183 -1.00 -25.22 6.79
CA GLY A 183 -1.00 -23.93 6.13
C GLY A 183 0.00 -23.88 4.98
N SER A 184 -0.34 -24.49 3.83
CA SER A 184 0.32 -24.38 2.52
C SER A 184 1.79 -23.90 2.51
N SER A 185 2.72 -24.75 2.96
CA SER A 185 4.15 -24.61 2.61
C SER A 185 4.88 -25.95 2.43
N ASP A 186 4.32 -27.06 2.89
CA ASP A 186 5.01 -28.35 2.92
C ASP A 186 5.24 -29.01 1.55
N SER A 187 4.54 -28.59 0.50
CA SER A 187 4.76 -29.13 -0.85
C SER A 187 5.94 -28.46 -1.58
N ASN A 188 6.30 -27.21 -1.25
CA ASN A 188 7.20 -26.41 -2.09
C ASN A 188 8.61 -26.23 -1.53
N ILE A 189 8.81 -26.27 -0.20
CA ILE A 189 10.17 -26.05 0.36
C ILE A 189 11.07 -27.28 0.22
N VAL A 190 10.50 -28.48 0.27
CA VAL A 190 11.23 -29.75 0.01
C VAL A 190 11.62 -29.83 -1.48
N GLU A 191 10.75 -29.37 -2.38
CA GLU A 191 11.06 -29.33 -3.83
C GLU A 191 12.10 -28.25 -4.16
N PHE A 192 12.03 -27.07 -3.50
CA PHE A 192 12.99 -25.97 -3.69
C PHE A 192 14.39 -26.31 -3.18
N LEU A 193 14.50 -26.93 -1.99
CA LEU A 193 15.79 -27.35 -1.43
C LEU A 193 16.43 -28.52 -2.21
N SER A 194 15.63 -29.34 -2.92
CA SER A 194 16.15 -30.41 -3.78
C SER A 194 16.85 -29.91 -5.05
N LYS A 195 16.53 -28.70 -5.53
CA LYS A 195 17.03 -28.12 -6.79
C LYS A 195 18.32 -27.30 -6.63
N ILE A 196 18.75 -26.98 -5.41
CA ILE A 196 19.92 -26.11 -5.13
C ILE A 196 21.16 -26.94 -4.69
N ARG A 197 21.28 -28.20 -5.13
CA ARG A 197 22.57 -28.89 -5.03
C ARG A 197 23.58 -28.26 -5.99
N PHE A 198 24.54 -27.56 -5.41
CA PHE A 198 25.76 -27.02 -6.02
C PHE A 198 26.33 -27.92 -7.13
N LYS A 199 26.51 -27.33 -8.31
CA LYS A 199 27.67 -27.54 -9.19
C LYS A 199 28.25 -26.19 -9.54
#